data_AF-A0A3R6XVX5-F1
#
_entry.id   AF-A0A3R6XVX5-F1
#
_cell.length_a   1.000
_cell.length_b   1.000
_cell.length_c   1.000
_cell.angle_alpha   90.00
_cell.angle_beta   90.00
_cell.angle_gamma   90.00
#
_symmetry.space_group_name_H-M   'P 1'
#
loop_
_entity.id
_entity.type
_entity.pdbx_description
1 polymer ?
#
loop_
_entity_poly.entity_id
_entity_poly.type
_entity_poly.pdbx_seq_one_letter_code
_entity_poly.pdbx_strand_id
1 'polypeptide(L)'
;MREHGTNALLRNLNELVQVVVLRTDNTTLFDRLTNRGYTAKKVSENVECEIMQVVLQDAQESYVPEIVQELTSVTVADMETNVDRIVSWMNHWVATQQQQQ
;
A
#
# COMPACT_ATOMS: atom_id res chain seq x y z
N MET A 1 38.54 -6.17 -27.52
CA MET A 1 38.89 -6.02 -26.09
C MET A 1 37.71 -5.33 -25.42
N ARG A 2 37.12 -6.02 -24.43
CA ARG A 2 36.07 -5.65 -23.47
C ARG A 2 35.40 -4.27 -23.61
N GLU A 3 34.14 -4.27 -24.05
CA GLU A 3 33.14 -3.28 -23.67
C GLU A 3 32.76 -3.53 -22.21
N HIS A 4 33.09 -2.61 -21.30
CA HIS A 4 32.67 -2.66 -19.90
C HIS A 4 32.07 -1.32 -19.50
N GLY A 5 30.78 -1.37 -19.17
CA GLY A 5 30.28 -0.70 -17.98
C GLY A 5 29.84 0.75 -18.11
N THR A 6 28.80 1.01 -18.90
CA THR A 6 27.95 2.18 -18.63
C THR A 6 26.48 1.77 -18.62
N ASN A 7 26.01 1.46 -17.40
CA ASN A 7 24.63 1.38 -16.96
C ASN A 7 23.68 0.37 -17.62
N ALA A 8 23.74 -0.85 -17.10
CA ALA A 8 22.60 -1.77 -17.01
C ALA A 8 21.48 -1.27 -16.06
N LEU A 9 21.53 -0.03 -15.57
CA LEU A 9 20.57 0.57 -14.62
C LEU A 9 19.38 1.30 -15.27
N LEU A 10 19.22 1.21 -16.60
CA LEU A 10 18.06 1.74 -17.33
C LEU A 10 17.27 0.62 -18.03
N ARG A 11 17.16 -0.55 -17.42
CA ARG A 11 16.34 -1.65 -17.95
C ARG A 11 15.04 -1.77 -17.15
N ASN A 12 13.99 -1.23 -17.75
CA ASN A 12 12.56 -1.44 -17.48
C ASN A 12 12.00 -0.88 -16.16
N LEU A 13 11.35 0.28 -16.27
CA LEU A 13 10.33 0.81 -15.36
C LEU A 13 9.06 -0.07 -15.24
N ASN A 14 9.13 -1.36 -15.60
CA ASN A 14 8.08 -2.35 -15.30
C ASN A 14 8.34 -3.03 -13.93
N GLU A 15 8.97 -2.32 -13.00
CA GLU A 15 9.02 -2.71 -11.59
C GLU A 15 7.57 -2.66 -11.06
N LEU A 16 7.05 -3.78 -10.57
CA LEU A 16 5.71 -3.85 -9.98
C LEU A 16 5.70 -2.98 -8.71
N VAL A 17 5.26 -1.73 -8.86
CA VAL A 17 4.90 -0.87 -7.73
C VAL A 17 3.48 -1.24 -7.33
N GLN A 18 3.32 -1.99 -6.24
CA GLN A 18 2.01 -2.23 -5.65
C GLN A 18 1.68 -1.06 -4.70
N VAL A 19 0.55 -0.40 -4.91
CA VAL A 19 0.06 0.64 -4.00
C VAL A 19 -0.95 0.01 -3.06
N VAL A 20 -0.67 0.07 -1.75
CA VAL A 20 -1.55 -0.52 -0.73
C VAL A 20 -2.23 0.58 0.05
N VAL A 21 -3.56 0.56 0.06
CA VAL A 21 -4.40 1.48 0.85
C VAL A 21 -5.04 0.68 1.98
N LEU A 22 -4.65 0.98 3.22
CA LEU A 22 -5.24 0.36 4.40
C LEU A 22 -6.58 1.01 4.74
N ARG A 23 -7.58 0.20 5.05
CA ARG A 23 -8.94 0.65 5.35
C ARG A 23 -9.39 0.12 6.70
N THR A 24 -10.19 0.90 7.39
CA THR A 24 -10.67 0.56 8.73
C THR A 24 -12.07 1.12 8.93
N ASP A 25 -12.86 0.49 9.78
CA ASP A 25 -14.17 1.05 10.14
C ASP A 25 -14.02 2.30 11.01
N ASN A 26 -15.07 3.13 11.00
CA ASN A 26 -15.11 4.43 11.66
C ASN A 26 -14.90 4.33 13.17
N THR A 27 -15.49 3.31 13.81
CA THR A 27 -15.44 3.15 15.27
C THR A 27 -14.02 2.80 15.69
N THR A 28 -13.41 1.81 15.04
CA THR A 28 -12.03 1.42 15.29
C THR A 28 -11.05 2.57 15.02
N LEU A 29 -11.25 3.33 13.93
CA LEU A 29 -10.39 4.47 13.62
C LEU A 29 -10.52 5.58 14.68
N PHE A 30 -11.75 5.91 15.09
CA PHE A 30 -12.03 6.88 16.13
C PHE A 30 -11.30 6.53 17.44
N ASP A 31 -11.44 5.28 17.88
CA ASP A 31 -10.83 4.80 19.12
C ASP A 31 -9.30 4.85 19.04
N ARG A 32 -8.72 4.42 17.91
CA ARG A 32 -7.26 4.46 17.68
C ARG A 32 -6.72 5.88 17.73
N LEU A 33 -7.37 6.84 17.06
CA LEU A 33 -6.92 8.23 17.03
C LEU A 33 -7.09 8.92 18.39
N THR A 34 -8.19 8.64 19.09
CA THR A 34 -8.43 9.14 20.45
C THR A 34 -7.37 8.62 21.42
N ASN A 35 -7.07 7.32 21.39
CA ASN A 35 -6.04 6.70 22.22
C ASN A 35 -4.62 7.20 21.90
N ARG A 36 -4.38 7.69 20.68
CA ARG A 36 -3.14 8.37 20.28
C ARG A 36 -3.06 9.82 20.75
N GLY A 37 -4.09 10.35 21.42
CA GLY A 37 -4.13 11.71 21.96
C GLY A 37 -4.44 12.79 20.91
N TYR A 38 -5.09 12.43 19.80
CA TYR A 38 -5.52 13.41 18.81
C TYR A 38 -6.63 14.29 19.38
N THR A 39 -6.67 15.56 18.97
CA THR A 39 -7.76 16.46 19.36
C THR A 39 -9.07 16.02 18.71
N ALA A 40 -10.21 16.28 19.34
CA ALA A 40 -11.52 15.92 18.81
C ALA A 40 -11.74 16.41 17.37
N LYS A 41 -11.25 17.62 17.05
CA LYS A 41 -11.28 18.17 15.68
C LYS A 41 -10.52 17.28 14.69
N LYS A 42 -9.27 16.92 15.00
CA LYS A 42 -8.46 16.05 14.12
C LYS A 42 -9.04 14.65 13.99
N VAL A 43 -9.59 14.09 15.07
CA VAL A 43 -10.27 12.79 15.03
C VAL A 43 -11.43 12.86 14.04
N SER A 44 -12.31 13.87 14.16
CA SER A 44 -13.44 14.06 13.26
C SER A 44 -13.01 14.21 11.80
N GLU A 45 -11.99 15.04 11.53
CA GLU A 45 -11.46 15.26 10.17
C GLU A 45 -10.92 13.96 9.54
N ASN A 46 -10.19 13.14 10.30
CA ASN A 46 -9.62 11.89 9.78
C ASN A 46 -10.68 10.80 9.60
N VAL A 47 -11.68 10.73 10.49
CA VAL A 47 -12.80 9.80 10.34
C VAL A 47 -13.66 10.18 9.14
N GLU A 48 -13.94 11.47 8.92
CA GLU A 48 -14.64 11.94 7.73
C GLU A 48 -13.85 11.64 6.44
N CYS A 49 -12.53 11.85 6.46
CA CYS A 49 -11.64 11.49 5.36
C CYS A 49 -11.73 9.99 5.00
N GLU A 50 -11.76 9.11 6.00
CA GLU A 50 -11.93 7.66 5.80
C GLU A 50 -13.32 7.29 5.25
N ILE A 51 -14.39 7.93 5.76
CA ILE A 51 -15.77 7.73 5.29
C ILE A 51 -15.90 8.13 3.82
N MET A 52 -15.32 9.28 3.44
CA MET A 52 -15.33 9.78 2.07
C MET A 52 -14.33 9.06 1.16
N GLN A 53 -13.55 8.12 1.71
CA GLN A 53 -12.57 7.31 1.00
C GLN A 53 -11.52 8.14 0.25
N VAL A 54 -11.21 9.34 0.75
CA VAL A 54 -10.39 10.33 0.03
C VAL A 54 -9.04 9.72 -0.38
N VAL A 55 -8.36 9.03 0.53
CA VAL A 55 -7.05 8.40 0.25
C VAL A 55 -7.15 7.28 -0.78
N LEU A 56 -8.23 6.50 -0.78
CA LEU A 56 -8.43 5.44 -1.78
C LEU A 56 -8.67 6.05 -3.15
N GLN A 57 -9.52 7.08 -3.24
CA GLN A 57 -9.80 7.78 -4.48
C GLN A 57 -8.53 8.46 -5.02
N ASP A 58 -7.79 9.18 -4.18
CA ASP A 58 -6.52 9.80 -4.56
C ASP A 58 -5.54 8.77 -5.12
N ALA A 59 -5.46 7.57 -4.52
CA ALA A 59 -4.61 6.49 -5.00
C ALA A 59 -5.09 5.96 -6.36
N GLN A 60 -6.39 5.76 -6.56
CA GLN A 60 -6.96 5.29 -7.83
C GLN A 60 -6.83 6.33 -8.96
N GLU A 61 -6.84 7.62 -8.64
CA GLU A 61 -6.65 8.69 -9.61
C GLU A 61 -5.16 8.92 -9.93
N SER A 62 -4.27 8.67 -8.96
CA SER A 62 -2.83 8.90 -9.11
C SER A 62 -2.07 7.72 -9.70
N TYR A 63 -2.61 6.51 -9.61
CA TYR A 63 -1.96 5.27 -10.04
C TYR A 63 -2.87 4.43 -10.93
N VAL A 64 -2.28 3.51 -11.68
CA VAL A 64 -3.02 2.54 -12.48
C VAL A 64 -3.93 1.72 -11.55
N PRO A 65 -5.26 1.73 -11.72
CA PRO A 65 -6.18 1.11 -10.76
C PRO A 65 -5.86 -0.36 -10.46
N GLU A 66 -5.34 -1.09 -11.44
CA GLU A 66 -4.93 -2.49 -11.34
C GLU A 66 -3.79 -2.73 -10.33
N ILE A 67 -2.97 -1.71 -10.04
CA ILE A 67 -1.89 -1.80 -9.04
C ILE A 67 -2.28 -1.24 -7.67
N VAL A 68 -3.49 -0.71 -7.51
CA VAL A 68 -4.00 -0.22 -6.22
C VAL A 68 -4.77 -1.33 -5.52
N GLN A 69 -4.31 -1.72 -4.33
CA GLN A 69 -4.88 -2.79 -3.52
C GLN A 69 -5.40 -2.24 -2.21
N GLU A 70 -6.69 -2.44 -1.97
CA GLU A 70 -7.34 -2.15 -0.70
C GLU A 70 -7.16 -3.32 0.28
N LEU A 71 -6.71 -3.03 1.49
CA LEU A 71 -6.55 -4.02 2.57
C LEU A 71 -7.27 -3.57 3.84
N THR A 72 -8.19 -4.40 4.35
CA THR A 72 -8.80 -4.21 5.66
C THR A 72 -7.75 -4.29 6.76
N SER A 73 -7.80 -3.40 7.76
CA SER A 73 -6.82 -3.29 8.83
C SER A 73 -7.50 -2.90 10.16
N VAL A 74 -8.43 -3.73 10.63
CA VAL A 74 -9.23 -3.50 11.85
C VAL A 74 -8.66 -4.27 13.03
N THR A 75 -8.27 -5.52 12.80
CA THR A 75 -7.77 -6.43 13.82
C THR A 75 -6.29 -6.74 13.65
N VAL A 76 -5.67 -7.34 14.67
CA VAL A 76 -4.30 -7.86 14.57
C VAL A 76 -4.22 -9.01 13.55
N ALA A 77 -5.27 -9.83 13.44
CA ALA A 77 -5.34 -10.89 12.44
C ALA A 77 -5.38 -10.35 11.00
N ASP A 78 -6.04 -9.20 10.79
CA ASP A 78 -6.00 -8.50 9.49
C ASP A 78 -4.56 -8.06 9.18
N MET A 79 -3.84 -7.53 10.16
CA MET A 79 -2.45 -7.12 9.99
C MET A 79 -1.55 -8.30 9.62
N GLU A 80 -1.68 -9.45 10.29
CA GLU A 80 -0.93 -10.68 9.96
C GLU A 80 -1.23 -11.12 8.53
N THR A 81 -2.52 -11.18 8.17
CA THR A 81 -2.96 -11.52 6.81
C THR A 81 -2.41 -10.55 5.77
N ASN A 82 -2.37 -9.25 6.08
CA ASN A 82 -1.84 -8.22 5.18
C ASN A 82 -0.34 -8.37 4.97
N VAL A 83 0.42 -8.68 6.03
CA VAL A 83 1.86 -8.98 5.91
C VAL A 83 2.07 -10.19 5.01
N ASP A 84 1.34 -11.28 5.22
CA ASP A 84 1.45 -12.49 4.39
C ASP A 84 1.13 -12.21 2.91
N ARG A 85 0.08 -11.40 2.64
CA ARG A 85 -0.28 -10.99 1.27
C ARG A 85 0.84 -10.18 0.62
N ILE A 86 1.38 -9.18 1.32
CA ILE A 86 2.45 -8.31 0.79
C ILE A 86 3.74 -9.12 0.54
N VAL A 87 4.11 -10.01 1.46
CA VAL A 87 5.26 -10.90 1.31
C VAL A 87 5.07 -11.85 0.12
N SER A 88 3.87 -12.40 -0.05
CA SER A 88 3.54 -13.26 -1.20
C SER A 88 3.70 -12.52 -2.52
N TRP A 89 3.21 -11.27 -2.63
CA TRP A 89 3.39 -10.44 -3.83
C TRP A 89 4.86 -10.17 -4.13
N MET A 90 5.64 -9.83 -3.11
CA MET A 90 7.08 -9.60 -3.27
C MET A 90 7.80 -10.87 -3.74
N ASN A 91 7.50 -12.03 -3.15
CA ASN A 91 8.10 -13.30 -3.55
C ASN A 91 7.75 -13.67 -5.01
N HIS A 92 6.49 -13.48 -5.41
CA HIS A 92 6.08 -13.70 -6.80
C HIS A 92 6.83 -12.76 -7.74
N TRP A 93 6.96 -11.48 -7.39
CA TRP A 93 7.73 -10.52 -8.20
C TRP A 93 9.20 -10.92 -8.33
N VAL A 94 9.87 -11.31 -7.24
CA VAL A 94 11.26 -11.77 -7.32
C VAL A 94 11.39 -13.00 -8.23
N ALA A 95 10.46 -13.94 -8.14
CA ALA A 95 10.47 -15.15 -8.98
C ALA A 95 10.24 -14.86 -10.47
N THR A 96 9.33 -13.92 -10.81
CA THR A 96 9.08 -13.55 -12.22
C THR A 96 10.27 -12.85 -12.85
N GLN A 97 11.07 -12.10 -12.08
CA GLN A 97 12.30 -11.48 -12.56
C GLN A 97 13.44 -12.48 -12.80
N GLN A 98 13.48 -13.58 -12.05
CA GLN A 98 14.49 -14.63 -12.21
C GLN A 98 14.22 -15.52 -13.43
N GLN A 99 12.95 -15.69 -13.83
CA GLN A 99 12.57 -16.49 -15.00
C GLN A 99 12.77 -15.78 -16.34
N GLN A 100 13.05 -14.48 -16.33
CA GLN A 100 13.32 -13.67 -17.53
C GLN A 100 14.82 -13.49 -17.82
N GLN A 101 15.69 -14.22 -17.11
CA GLN A 101 17.14 -14.31 -17.35
C GLN A 101 17.51 -15.66 -17.94
#